data_AF-L9WUX2-F1
#
_entry.id   AF-L9WUX2-F1
#
_cell.length_a   1.000
_cell.length_b   1.000
_cell.length_c   1.000
_cell.angle_alpha   90.00
_cell.angle_beta   90.00
_cell.angle_gamma   90.00
#
_symmetry.space_group_name_H-M   'P 1'
#
loop_
_entity.id
_entity.type
_entity.pdbx_description
1 polymer ?
#
loop_
_entity_poly.entity_id
_entity_poly.type
_entity_poly.pdbx_seq_one_letter_code
_entity_poly.pdbx_strand_id
1 'polypeptide(L)'
;MSSDSAAGSVGDSAFGSRSESDRSWRAVALETAKETLGVLERACWRALARPTASDVAMVVATLSIGVVVGSQLVGTELAALAIVAGLGAATGARLLASDRPIVRGFGGAVAVPVAILVASPLLVAGALVLTSSEVGLFAGLSVWALVVAALAAGLVSWDRLGDGGVRRGATGTTLAAVGVVGVLVLRLVPESGVREHAGTAATDLLGAAGTVVVAADGSWAVLTFAGLLFATAVATRLTLGYLPLERLVPPDGRRTFVDAVARTRWSCSMVTRIALAGGLAAVAAAPALESVDSVPITPAELRGTVPAPAGDALATLVTAPGLRVALVVLFGTLVSLAALEWCRRALGRSVARILARLLAPIAGGALVALVLARALSETALEADLAGLLEGTAPPSVVDLIGAFPPFALAAVLLVAVLGVLSALFWTVTILRVVRILPPRAIGAALAAGSIFLLAVGLAVVGQVETAVVTAAGSFVLWDIGEYADGVRRELGREAATLRAELVHVGGSLLTGAFVAGSVVALYRWITADVPVTDPAYAAIAVGSGLLALVLVTWALRG
;
A
#
# COMPACT_ATOMS: atom_id res chain seq x y z
N MET A 1 48.35 29.15 -71.62
CA MET A 1 47.75 29.77 -72.82
C MET A 1 46.80 28.76 -73.44
N SER A 2 45.49 28.98 -73.26
CA SER A 2 44.42 28.63 -74.20
C SER A 2 43.12 29.00 -73.48
N SER A 3 42.58 30.13 -73.89
CA SER A 3 41.21 30.59 -73.65
C SER A 3 40.18 29.66 -74.29
N ASP A 4 38.97 29.65 -73.74
CA ASP A 4 37.66 29.68 -74.43
C ASP A 4 36.58 29.34 -73.37
N SER A 5 35.85 30.32 -72.85
CA SER A 5 34.69 31.03 -73.42
C SER A 5 33.36 30.39 -73.01
N ALA A 6 32.67 31.15 -72.15
CA ALA A 6 31.31 31.08 -71.65
C ALA A 6 30.19 30.52 -72.56
N ALA A 7 29.31 29.73 -71.94
CA ALA A 7 27.84 29.76 -72.04
C ALA A 7 27.33 28.93 -70.83
N GLY A 8 26.48 29.40 -69.91
CA GLY A 8 25.21 30.07 -70.13
C GLY A 8 24.06 29.08 -69.90
N SER A 9 23.74 28.73 -68.64
CA SER A 9 22.41 28.24 -68.27
C SER A 9 22.08 28.56 -66.81
N VAL A 10 21.49 29.72 -66.60
CA VAL A 10 20.72 30.04 -65.39
C VAL A 10 19.42 29.24 -65.52
N GLY A 11 19.37 28.10 -64.84
CA GLY A 11 18.20 27.22 -64.78
C GLY A 11 17.61 27.22 -63.38
N ASP A 12 16.41 27.77 -63.27
CA ASP A 12 15.51 27.74 -62.12
C ASP A 12 15.52 26.39 -61.38
N SER A 13 15.95 26.38 -60.12
CA SER A 13 15.72 25.25 -59.21
C SER A 13 15.68 25.67 -57.73
N ALA A 14 15.23 26.89 -57.43
CA ALA A 14 15.23 27.44 -56.07
C ALA A 14 13.91 27.30 -55.28
N PHE A 15 12.96 26.44 -55.71
CA PHE A 15 11.66 26.31 -55.03
C PHE A 15 11.22 24.86 -54.71
N GLY A 16 12.17 23.92 -54.60
CA GLY A 16 11.85 22.50 -54.37
C GLY A 16 12.23 21.90 -53.00
N SER A 17 13.04 22.55 -52.16
CA SER A 17 13.73 21.84 -51.05
C SER A 17 13.20 22.09 -49.63
N ARG A 18 12.11 22.85 -49.44
CA ARG A 18 11.55 23.13 -48.10
C ARG A 18 10.47 22.15 -47.62
N SER A 19 10.16 21.10 -48.38
CA SER A 19 9.10 20.13 -48.05
C SER A 19 9.62 18.77 -47.51
N GLU A 20 10.92 18.47 -47.59
CA GLU A 20 11.46 17.17 -47.13
C GLU A 20 12.01 17.20 -45.70
N SER A 21 12.42 18.37 -45.16
CA SER A 21 12.95 18.45 -43.80
C SER A 21 11.87 18.28 -42.72
N ASP A 22 10.61 18.66 -42.99
CA ASP A 22 9.51 18.55 -42.01
C ASP A 22 8.88 17.15 -41.91
N ARG A 23 9.08 16.27 -42.89
CA ARG A 23 8.69 14.86 -42.77
C ARG A 23 9.66 14.04 -41.91
N SER A 24 10.87 14.55 -41.65
CA SER A 24 11.91 13.82 -40.92
C SER A 24 11.67 13.74 -39.40
N TRP A 25 11.25 14.82 -38.74
CA TRP A 25 11.16 14.83 -37.27
C TRP A 25 9.98 14.01 -36.74
N ARG A 26 8.83 14.02 -37.43
CA ARG A 26 7.67 13.19 -37.05
C ARG A 26 7.94 11.71 -37.27
N ALA A 27 8.59 11.36 -38.38
CA ALA A 27 8.97 9.98 -38.67
C ALA A 27 9.99 9.46 -37.65
N VAL A 28 11.02 10.25 -37.34
CA VAL A 28 12.02 9.92 -36.31
C VAL A 28 11.40 9.81 -34.93
N ALA A 29 10.47 10.70 -34.57
CA ALA A 29 9.75 10.63 -33.29
C ALA A 29 8.86 9.37 -33.20
N LEU A 30 8.16 9.01 -34.29
CA LEU A 30 7.34 7.79 -34.36
C LEU A 30 8.19 6.51 -34.32
N GLU A 31 9.32 6.48 -35.00
CA GLU A 31 10.24 5.34 -35.00
C GLU A 31 10.92 5.17 -33.64
N THR A 32 11.37 6.28 -33.02
CA THR A 32 11.87 6.29 -31.64
C THR A 32 10.77 5.85 -30.65
N ALA A 33 9.52 6.27 -30.85
CA ALA A 33 8.38 5.85 -30.04
C ALA A 33 8.09 4.35 -30.20
N LYS A 34 8.15 3.81 -31.42
CA LYS A 34 7.98 2.37 -31.68
C LYS A 34 9.12 1.55 -31.07
N GLU A 35 10.36 1.98 -31.21
CA GLU A 35 11.51 1.30 -30.60
C GLU A 35 11.43 1.32 -29.08
N THR A 36 11.08 2.46 -28.48
CA THR A 36 10.89 2.57 -27.04
C THR A 36 9.72 1.71 -26.56
N LEU A 37 8.60 1.65 -27.28
CA LEU A 37 7.49 0.74 -27.02
C LEU A 37 7.94 -0.73 -27.09
N GLY A 38 8.66 -1.14 -28.12
CA GLY A 38 9.14 -2.52 -28.26
C GLY A 38 10.20 -2.91 -27.21
N VAL A 39 11.00 -1.96 -26.74
CA VAL A 39 11.92 -2.17 -25.59
C VAL A 39 11.13 -2.27 -24.29
N LEU A 40 10.09 -1.46 -24.13
CA LEU A 40 9.23 -1.43 -22.95
C LEU A 40 8.39 -2.69 -22.84
N GLU A 41 7.82 -3.17 -23.95
CA GLU A 41 7.11 -4.45 -24.07
C GLU A 41 8.04 -5.61 -23.70
N ARG A 42 9.22 -5.74 -24.33
CA ARG A 42 10.18 -6.81 -24.01
C ARG A 42 10.74 -6.73 -22.59
N ALA A 43 10.80 -5.54 -22.01
CA ALA A 43 11.20 -5.37 -20.61
C ALA A 43 10.05 -5.71 -19.66
N CYS A 44 8.81 -5.40 -20.03
CA CYS A 44 7.60 -5.76 -19.31
C CYS A 44 7.41 -7.29 -19.32
N TRP A 45 7.49 -7.92 -20.49
CA TRP A 45 7.45 -9.38 -20.63
C TRP A 45 8.56 -10.10 -19.86
N ARG A 46 9.78 -9.55 -19.80
CA ARG A 46 10.84 -10.12 -18.95
C ARG A 46 10.63 -9.87 -17.46
N ALA A 47 9.95 -8.78 -17.09
CA ALA A 47 9.55 -8.52 -15.71
C ALA A 47 8.39 -9.41 -15.27
N LEU A 48 7.55 -9.83 -16.22
CA LEU A 48 6.51 -10.86 -16.08
C LEU A 48 7.17 -12.24 -16.26
N ALA A 49 7.93 -12.68 -15.27
CA ALA A 49 8.61 -13.97 -15.26
C ALA A 49 7.69 -15.14 -15.63
N ARG A 50 8.25 -16.24 -16.18
CA ARG A 50 7.49 -17.49 -16.40
C ARG A 50 7.04 -18.03 -15.04
N PRO A 51 5.73 -18.07 -14.74
CA PRO A 51 5.24 -18.57 -13.45
C PRO A 51 5.47 -20.09 -13.35
N THR A 52 5.78 -20.57 -12.15
CA THR A 52 5.80 -22.03 -11.90
C THR A 52 4.37 -22.59 -11.84
N ALA A 53 4.19 -23.90 -11.82
CA ALA A 53 2.86 -24.49 -11.74
C ALA A 53 2.18 -24.15 -10.40
N SER A 54 2.95 -24.11 -9.31
CA SER A 54 2.46 -23.65 -8.02
C SER A 54 2.08 -22.16 -8.03
N ASP A 55 2.79 -21.28 -8.74
CA ASP A 55 2.38 -19.87 -8.87
C ASP A 55 1.05 -19.75 -9.61
N VAL A 56 0.88 -20.48 -10.71
CA VAL A 56 -0.37 -20.49 -11.48
C VAL A 56 -1.50 -21.03 -10.61
N ALA A 57 -1.29 -22.15 -9.91
CA ALA A 57 -2.28 -22.72 -9.01
C ALA A 57 -2.69 -21.73 -7.91
N MET A 58 -1.72 -21.04 -7.30
CA MET A 58 -1.99 -20.06 -6.24
C MET A 58 -2.74 -18.84 -6.78
N VAL A 59 -2.36 -18.31 -7.94
CA VAL A 59 -3.08 -17.22 -8.61
C VAL A 59 -4.51 -17.63 -8.94
N VAL A 60 -4.69 -18.77 -9.60
CA VAL A 60 -6.01 -19.27 -10.01
C VAL A 60 -6.88 -19.52 -8.78
N ALA A 61 -6.36 -20.18 -7.75
CA ALA A 61 -7.11 -20.46 -6.53
C ALA A 61 -7.46 -19.18 -5.77
N THR A 62 -6.53 -18.23 -5.61
CA THR A 62 -6.79 -16.95 -4.94
C THR A 62 -7.87 -16.15 -5.66
N LEU A 63 -7.76 -16.03 -6.99
CA LEU A 63 -8.74 -15.29 -7.79
C LEU A 63 -10.09 -16.01 -7.82
N SER A 64 -10.12 -17.34 -7.93
CA SER A 64 -11.37 -18.11 -7.95
C SER A 64 -12.11 -18.01 -6.61
N ILE A 65 -11.39 -18.20 -5.49
CA ILE A 65 -11.97 -18.01 -4.14
C ILE A 65 -12.42 -16.56 -3.97
N GLY A 66 -11.61 -15.59 -4.38
CA GLY A 66 -11.95 -14.17 -4.33
C GLY A 66 -13.21 -13.81 -5.13
N VAL A 67 -13.37 -14.34 -6.35
CA VAL A 67 -14.58 -14.14 -7.16
C VAL A 67 -15.79 -14.79 -6.50
N VAL A 68 -15.69 -16.07 -6.11
CA VAL A 68 -16.82 -16.81 -5.54
C VAL A 68 -17.26 -16.18 -4.22
N VAL A 69 -16.35 -16.01 -3.28
CA VAL A 69 -16.65 -15.44 -1.95
C VAL A 69 -17.00 -13.96 -2.04
N GLY A 70 -16.24 -13.19 -2.84
CA GLY A 70 -16.50 -11.78 -3.04
C GLY A 70 -17.88 -11.54 -3.65
N SER A 71 -18.30 -12.35 -4.62
CA SER A 71 -19.64 -12.23 -5.21
C SER A 71 -20.77 -12.46 -4.21
N GLN A 72 -20.56 -13.31 -3.21
CA GLN A 72 -21.52 -13.58 -2.14
C GLN A 72 -21.57 -12.47 -1.09
N LEU A 73 -20.43 -11.82 -0.81
CA LEU A 73 -20.33 -10.79 0.23
C LEU A 73 -20.70 -9.39 -0.28
N VAL A 74 -20.26 -9.03 -1.49
CA VAL A 74 -20.31 -7.64 -1.98
C VAL A 74 -20.87 -7.50 -3.39
N GLY A 75 -21.32 -8.61 -4.00
CA GLY A 75 -21.82 -8.65 -5.37
C GLY A 75 -20.72 -8.86 -6.43
N THR A 76 -21.11 -9.37 -7.59
CA THR A 76 -20.19 -9.76 -8.68
C THR A 76 -19.43 -8.58 -9.26
N GLU A 77 -20.10 -7.43 -9.46
CA GLU A 77 -19.51 -6.24 -10.06
C GLU A 77 -18.41 -5.64 -9.18
N LEU A 78 -18.69 -5.46 -7.88
CA LEU A 78 -17.74 -4.89 -6.93
C LEU A 78 -16.58 -5.86 -6.65
N ALA A 79 -16.85 -7.17 -6.59
CA ALA A 79 -15.80 -8.18 -6.48
C ALA A 79 -14.87 -8.19 -7.71
N ALA A 80 -15.43 -8.13 -8.92
CA ALA A 80 -14.64 -8.03 -10.15
C ALA A 80 -13.81 -6.74 -10.17
N LEU A 81 -14.41 -5.60 -9.81
CA LEU A 81 -13.71 -4.31 -9.72
C LEU A 81 -12.54 -4.36 -8.74
N ALA A 82 -12.76 -4.92 -7.53
CA ALA A 82 -11.72 -5.09 -6.51
C ALA A 82 -10.57 -5.98 -6.99
N ILE A 83 -10.87 -7.06 -7.72
CA ILE A 83 -9.87 -7.95 -8.30
C ILE A 83 -9.04 -7.24 -9.37
N VAL A 84 -9.69 -6.57 -10.32
CA VAL A 84 -8.99 -5.82 -11.38
C VAL A 84 -8.14 -4.70 -10.75
N ALA A 85 -8.64 -4.04 -9.70
CA ALA A 85 -7.90 -3.06 -8.92
C ALA A 85 -6.63 -3.64 -8.27
N GLY A 86 -6.72 -4.78 -7.60
CA GLY A 86 -5.57 -5.45 -7.00
C GLY A 86 -4.52 -5.86 -8.04
N LEU A 87 -4.95 -6.43 -9.17
CA LEU A 87 -4.04 -6.78 -10.28
C LEU A 87 -3.40 -5.54 -10.93
N GLY A 88 -4.16 -4.45 -11.06
CA GLY A 88 -3.65 -3.14 -11.47
C GLY A 88 -2.57 -2.63 -10.52
N ALA A 89 -2.83 -2.70 -9.20
CA ALA A 89 -1.86 -2.33 -8.17
C ALA A 89 -0.58 -3.19 -8.24
N ALA A 90 -0.70 -4.50 -8.47
CA ALA A 90 0.45 -5.37 -8.66
C ALA A 90 1.31 -4.95 -9.86
N THR A 91 0.64 -4.58 -10.96
CA THR A 91 1.29 -4.10 -12.19
C THR A 91 1.99 -2.76 -11.94
N GLY A 92 1.31 -1.81 -11.31
CA GLY A 92 1.88 -0.53 -10.90
C GLY A 92 3.12 -0.69 -10.01
N ALA A 93 3.04 -1.57 -9.01
CA ALA A 93 4.17 -1.87 -8.12
C ALA A 93 5.38 -2.42 -8.89
N ARG A 94 5.16 -3.35 -9.83
CA ARG A 94 6.24 -3.93 -10.67
C ARG A 94 6.92 -2.88 -11.53
N LEU A 95 6.15 -2.02 -12.20
CA LEU A 95 6.67 -0.95 -13.07
C LEU A 95 7.46 0.08 -12.24
N LEU A 96 6.90 0.55 -11.13
CA LEU A 96 7.51 1.54 -10.24
C LEU A 96 8.77 1.03 -9.52
N ALA A 97 8.92 -0.27 -9.39
CA ALA A 97 10.10 -0.90 -8.78
C ALA A 97 11.21 -1.24 -9.77
N SER A 98 11.03 -0.95 -11.06
CA SER A 98 12.03 -1.17 -12.10
C SER A 98 13.29 -0.34 -11.87
N ASP A 99 14.46 -0.92 -12.17
CA ASP A 99 15.75 -0.22 -12.09
C ASP A 99 15.99 0.72 -13.28
N ARG A 100 15.17 0.60 -14.33
CA ARG A 100 15.23 1.41 -15.54
C ARG A 100 14.38 2.67 -15.37
N PRO A 101 14.94 3.88 -15.44
CA PRO A 101 14.20 5.13 -15.25
C PRO A 101 12.97 5.25 -16.16
N ILE A 102 13.08 4.85 -17.43
CA ILE A 102 11.98 4.94 -18.40
C ILE A 102 10.78 4.08 -17.96
N VAL A 103 11.02 2.81 -17.61
CA VAL A 103 9.95 1.90 -17.13
C VAL A 103 9.36 2.41 -15.82
N ARG A 104 10.19 2.99 -14.95
CA ARG A 104 9.75 3.57 -13.69
C ARG A 104 8.90 4.83 -13.89
N GLY A 105 9.23 5.65 -14.89
CA GLY A 105 8.44 6.82 -15.28
C GLY A 105 7.11 6.44 -15.90
N PHE A 106 7.10 5.42 -16.77
CA PHE A 106 5.87 4.80 -17.24
C PHE A 106 5.03 4.24 -16.07
N GLY A 107 5.68 3.62 -15.08
CA GLY A 107 5.04 3.21 -13.84
C GLY A 107 4.40 4.37 -13.08
N GLY A 108 5.01 5.56 -13.07
CA GLY A 108 4.42 6.77 -12.49
C GLY A 108 3.18 7.24 -13.23
N ALA A 109 3.18 7.14 -14.56
CA ALA A 109 2.00 7.44 -15.37
C ALA A 109 0.87 6.41 -15.15
N VAL A 110 1.19 5.12 -15.14
CA VAL A 110 0.23 4.02 -14.88
C VAL A 110 -0.30 4.03 -13.45
N ALA A 111 0.47 4.56 -12.48
CA ALA A 111 0.04 4.64 -11.09
C ALA A 111 -1.22 5.48 -10.89
N VAL A 112 -1.46 6.49 -11.75
CA VAL A 112 -2.66 7.35 -11.69
C VAL A 112 -3.95 6.58 -11.98
N PRO A 113 -4.15 5.96 -13.16
CA PRO A 113 -5.36 5.18 -13.43
C PRO A 113 -5.47 3.96 -12.51
N VAL A 114 -4.36 3.36 -12.11
CA VAL A 114 -4.37 2.27 -11.11
C VAL A 114 -4.83 2.76 -9.74
N ALA A 115 -4.40 3.95 -9.31
CA ALA A 115 -4.83 4.53 -8.05
C ALA A 115 -6.31 4.87 -8.05
N ILE A 116 -6.84 5.42 -9.15
CA ILE A 116 -8.28 5.62 -9.34
C ILE A 116 -9.01 4.29 -9.25
N LEU A 117 -8.55 3.28 -9.99
CA LEU A 117 -9.14 1.95 -9.99
C LEU A 117 -9.14 1.29 -8.60
N VAL A 118 -8.09 1.49 -7.80
CA VAL A 118 -8.00 1.01 -6.40
C VAL A 118 -8.89 1.81 -5.47
N ALA A 119 -9.02 3.12 -5.68
CA ALA A 119 -9.89 3.96 -4.87
C ALA A 119 -11.37 3.68 -5.14
N SER A 120 -11.78 3.38 -6.38
CA SER A 120 -13.19 3.14 -6.73
C SER A 120 -13.92 2.13 -5.84
N PRO A 121 -13.45 0.88 -5.67
CA PRO A 121 -14.14 -0.08 -4.81
C PRO A 121 -14.10 0.35 -3.34
N LEU A 122 -13.07 1.09 -2.91
CA LEU A 122 -12.95 1.62 -1.55
C LEU A 122 -13.87 2.79 -1.27
N LEU A 123 -14.16 3.62 -2.26
CA LEU A 123 -15.17 4.67 -2.17
C LEU A 123 -16.57 4.08 -2.07
N VAL A 124 -16.88 3.05 -2.87
CA VAL A 124 -18.14 2.32 -2.77
C VAL A 124 -18.27 1.66 -1.39
N ALA A 125 -17.22 0.99 -0.92
CA ALA A 125 -17.16 0.46 0.44
C ALA A 125 -17.35 1.55 1.51
N GLY A 126 -16.68 2.69 1.39
CA GLY A 126 -16.81 3.81 2.32
C GLY A 126 -18.22 4.38 2.36
N ALA A 127 -18.88 4.51 1.21
CA ALA A 127 -20.28 4.91 1.14
C ALA A 127 -21.21 3.90 1.83
N LEU A 128 -20.95 2.60 1.69
CA LEU A 128 -21.69 1.54 2.41
C LEU A 128 -21.46 1.61 3.92
N VAL A 129 -20.23 1.87 4.38
CA VAL A 129 -19.90 2.08 5.81
C VAL A 129 -20.69 3.25 6.38
N LEU A 130 -20.74 4.38 5.66
CA LEU A 130 -21.42 5.59 6.13
C LEU A 130 -22.95 5.43 6.15
N THR A 131 -23.51 4.58 5.30
CA THR A 131 -24.96 4.35 5.19
C THR A 131 -25.46 3.17 6.02
N SER A 132 -24.58 2.26 6.43
CA SER A 132 -24.91 1.09 7.25
C SER A 132 -23.76 0.80 8.23
N SER A 133 -23.97 1.08 9.52
CA SER A 133 -22.90 1.09 10.53
C SER A 133 -22.24 -0.28 10.71
N GLU A 134 -23.01 -1.37 10.73
CA GLU A 134 -22.46 -2.73 10.94
C GLU A 134 -22.10 -3.42 9.62
N VAL A 135 -23.07 -3.57 8.72
CA VAL A 135 -22.90 -4.30 7.44
C VAL A 135 -21.88 -3.62 6.53
N GLY A 136 -21.83 -2.28 6.54
CA GLY A 136 -20.93 -1.50 5.71
C GLY A 136 -19.46 -1.70 6.09
N LEU A 137 -19.12 -1.79 7.38
CA LEU A 137 -17.75 -2.07 7.84
C LEU A 137 -17.24 -3.42 7.32
N PHE A 138 -18.06 -4.47 7.41
CA PHE A 138 -17.69 -5.80 6.92
C PHE A 138 -17.61 -5.88 5.40
N ALA A 139 -18.53 -5.22 4.69
CA ALA A 139 -18.46 -5.07 3.24
C ALA A 139 -17.16 -4.36 2.83
N GLY A 140 -16.81 -3.25 3.51
CA GLY A 140 -15.58 -2.52 3.22
C GLY A 140 -14.30 -3.30 3.51
N LEU A 141 -14.26 -4.04 4.63
CA LEU A 141 -13.16 -4.95 4.94
C LEU A 141 -13.02 -6.06 3.89
N SER A 142 -14.14 -6.59 3.40
CA SER A 142 -14.18 -7.63 2.39
C SER A 142 -13.72 -7.12 1.02
N VAL A 143 -14.15 -5.92 0.61
CA VAL A 143 -13.63 -5.24 -0.58
C VAL A 143 -12.12 -5.02 -0.48
N TRP A 144 -11.64 -4.50 0.65
CA TRP A 144 -10.20 -4.30 0.86
C TRP A 144 -9.44 -5.62 0.81
N ALA A 145 -9.95 -6.68 1.45
CA ALA A 145 -9.36 -8.01 1.41
C ALA A 145 -9.31 -8.56 -0.03
N LEU A 146 -10.33 -8.34 -0.86
CA LEU A 146 -10.30 -8.72 -2.28
C LEU A 146 -9.21 -7.98 -3.06
N VAL A 147 -9.08 -6.67 -2.86
CA VAL A 147 -8.01 -5.86 -3.48
C VAL A 147 -6.63 -6.39 -3.07
N VAL A 148 -6.42 -6.67 -1.78
CA VAL A 148 -5.13 -7.18 -1.27
C VAL A 148 -4.87 -8.61 -1.75
N ALA A 149 -5.88 -9.49 -1.81
CA ALA A 149 -5.76 -10.84 -2.32
C ALA A 149 -5.35 -10.85 -3.80
N ALA A 150 -5.99 -10.03 -4.64
CA ALA A 150 -5.67 -9.91 -6.05
C ALA A 150 -4.30 -9.24 -6.27
N LEU A 151 -3.94 -8.23 -5.47
CA LEU A 151 -2.59 -7.67 -5.43
C LEU A 151 -1.55 -8.75 -5.12
N ALA A 152 -1.80 -9.56 -4.09
CA ALA A 152 -0.90 -10.60 -3.63
C ALA A 152 -0.72 -11.71 -4.69
N ALA A 153 -1.82 -12.16 -5.30
CA ALA A 153 -1.80 -13.07 -6.45
C ALA A 153 -0.98 -12.49 -7.60
N GLY A 154 -1.25 -11.23 -7.95
CA GLY A 154 -0.51 -10.51 -8.99
C GLY A 154 0.98 -10.34 -8.70
N LEU A 155 1.43 -10.51 -7.45
CA LEU A 155 2.82 -10.34 -7.04
C LEU A 155 3.55 -11.65 -6.70
N VAL A 156 2.88 -12.80 -6.66
CA VAL A 156 3.50 -14.06 -6.17
C VAL A 156 4.77 -14.45 -6.91
N SER A 157 4.74 -14.39 -8.24
CA SER A 157 5.87 -14.78 -9.09
C SER A 157 6.97 -13.70 -9.14
N TRP A 158 6.83 -12.63 -8.36
CA TRP A 158 7.74 -11.51 -8.40
C TRP A 158 8.81 -11.59 -7.31
N ASP A 159 9.97 -12.07 -7.71
CA ASP A 159 11.16 -12.27 -6.86
C ASP A 159 11.55 -11.04 -6.04
N ARG A 160 11.34 -9.85 -6.60
CA ARG A 160 11.71 -8.58 -5.97
C ARG A 160 10.76 -8.20 -4.83
N LEU A 161 9.63 -8.88 -4.66
CA LEU A 161 8.75 -8.72 -3.50
C LEU A 161 9.55 -8.91 -2.19
N GLY A 162 10.44 -9.90 -2.19
CA GLY A 162 11.41 -10.21 -1.14
C GLY A 162 12.62 -9.28 -1.06
N ASP A 163 12.87 -8.40 -2.03
CA ASP A 163 14.06 -7.53 -2.08
C ASP A 163 13.74 -6.03 -2.00
N GLY A 164 12.54 -5.70 -1.55
CA GLY A 164 12.09 -4.32 -1.35
C GLY A 164 11.45 -3.72 -2.59
N GLY A 165 11.02 -4.55 -3.56
CA GLY A 165 10.24 -4.16 -4.72
C GLY A 165 8.98 -3.37 -4.33
N VAL A 166 8.19 -3.86 -3.36
CA VAL A 166 7.01 -3.13 -2.88
C VAL A 166 7.36 -1.77 -2.29
N ARG A 167 8.44 -1.68 -1.51
CA ARG A 167 8.94 -0.40 -0.99
C ARG A 167 9.33 0.56 -2.11
N ARG A 168 9.94 0.06 -3.19
CA ARG A 168 10.24 0.87 -4.38
C ARG A 168 8.98 1.30 -5.13
N GLY A 169 7.93 0.45 -5.13
CA GLY A 169 6.58 0.78 -5.55
C GLY A 169 5.99 1.92 -4.72
N ALA A 170 5.95 1.78 -3.39
CA ALA A 170 5.44 2.78 -2.44
C ALA A 170 6.16 4.14 -2.55
N THR A 171 7.49 4.12 -2.66
CA THR A 171 8.25 5.35 -2.90
C THR A 171 7.98 5.91 -4.29
N GLY A 172 7.81 5.07 -5.30
CA GLY A 172 7.46 5.48 -6.66
C GLY A 172 6.08 6.15 -6.75
N THR A 173 5.06 5.60 -6.10
CA THR A 173 3.72 6.20 -6.04
C THR A 173 3.73 7.51 -5.26
N THR A 174 4.45 7.56 -4.13
CA THR A 174 4.63 8.80 -3.37
C THR A 174 5.29 9.88 -4.22
N LEU A 175 6.33 9.53 -4.99
CA LEU A 175 6.99 10.44 -5.92
C LEU A 175 6.07 10.86 -7.07
N ALA A 176 5.22 9.97 -7.59
CA ALA A 176 4.21 10.34 -8.57
C ALA A 176 3.23 11.38 -8.00
N ALA A 177 2.76 11.19 -6.76
CA ALA A 177 1.91 12.16 -6.06
C ALA A 177 2.61 13.52 -5.88
N VAL A 178 3.90 13.52 -5.53
CA VAL A 178 4.71 14.76 -5.49
C VAL A 178 4.76 15.45 -6.86
N GLY A 179 4.80 14.70 -7.96
CA GLY A 179 4.69 15.25 -9.31
C GLY A 179 3.34 15.93 -9.57
N VAL A 180 2.24 15.32 -9.14
CA VAL A 180 0.90 15.93 -9.21
C VAL A 180 0.82 17.21 -8.38
N VAL A 181 1.31 17.19 -7.14
CA VAL A 181 1.40 18.37 -6.27
C VAL A 181 2.26 19.45 -6.91
N GLY A 182 3.38 19.10 -7.53
CA GLY A 182 4.24 20.05 -8.23
C GLY A 182 3.51 20.77 -9.36
N VAL A 183 2.71 20.05 -10.16
CA VAL A 183 1.86 20.65 -11.20
C VAL A 183 0.80 21.57 -10.59
N LEU A 184 0.15 21.12 -9.52
CA LEU A 184 -0.85 21.91 -8.79
C LEU A 184 -0.26 23.22 -8.28
N VAL A 185 0.88 23.17 -7.58
CA VAL A 185 1.59 24.34 -7.05
C VAL A 185 2.01 25.27 -8.18
N LEU A 186 2.63 24.76 -9.26
CA LEU A 186 3.04 25.60 -10.39
C LEU A 186 1.87 26.33 -11.06
N ARG A 187 0.67 25.73 -11.05
CA ARG A 187 -0.55 26.33 -11.63
C ARG A 187 -1.25 27.30 -10.69
N LEU A 188 -1.24 27.04 -9.38
CA LEU A 188 -1.93 27.86 -8.38
C LEU A 188 -1.07 28.99 -7.82
N VAL A 189 0.27 28.86 -7.81
CA VAL A 189 1.18 29.89 -7.28
C VAL A 189 0.92 31.28 -7.88
N PRO A 190 0.60 31.46 -9.17
CA PRO A 190 0.30 32.78 -9.73
C PRO A 190 -0.95 33.46 -9.12
N GLU A 191 -1.86 32.72 -8.49
CA GLU A 191 -3.12 33.25 -7.95
C GLU A 191 -2.98 33.64 -6.47
N SER A 192 -3.06 34.93 -6.17
CA SER A 192 -2.86 35.44 -4.79
C SER A 192 -3.94 34.97 -3.82
N GLY A 193 -5.20 34.90 -4.26
CA GLY A 193 -6.32 34.46 -3.42
C GLY A 193 -6.20 33.00 -2.99
N VAL A 194 -5.88 32.10 -3.93
CA VAL A 194 -5.68 30.68 -3.62
C VAL A 194 -4.47 30.47 -2.72
N ARG A 195 -3.40 31.27 -2.88
CA ARG A 195 -2.22 31.21 -2.01
C ARG A 195 -2.54 31.54 -0.55
N GLU A 196 -3.39 32.55 -0.32
CA GLU A 196 -3.82 32.95 1.03
C GLU A 196 -4.67 31.86 1.68
N HIS A 197 -5.68 31.35 0.97
CA HIS A 197 -6.54 30.25 1.45
C HIS A 197 -5.77 28.94 1.66
N ALA A 198 -4.82 28.62 0.77
CA ALA A 198 -3.96 27.45 0.94
C ALA A 198 -3.02 27.60 2.15
N GLY A 199 -2.54 28.82 2.43
CA GLY A 199 -1.75 29.13 3.60
C GLY A 199 -2.52 28.94 4.89
N THR A 200 -3.74 29.49 4.99
CA THR A 200 -4.61 29.36 6.16
C THR A 200 -5.05 27.91 6.37
N ALA A 201 -5.47 27.21 5.32
CA ALA A 201 -5.82 25.80 5.42
C ALA A 201 -4.63 24.92 5.83
N ALA A 202 -3.41 25.22 5.34
CA ALA A 202 -2.21 24.51 5.76
C ALA A 202 -1.90 24.75 7.24
N THR A 203 -2.01 25.99 7.73
CA THR A 203 -1.81 26.30 9.16
C THR A 203 -2.87 25.65 10.04
N ASP A 204 -4.13 25.61 9.59
CA ASP A 204 -5.22 24.98 10.33
C ASP A 204 -5.08 23.47 10.36
N LEU A 205 -4.71 22.83 9.24
CA LEU A 205 -4.43 21.41 9.19
C LEU A 205 -3.22 21.04 10.06
N LEU A 206 -2.15 21.84 10.03
CA LEU A 206 -0.98 21.64 10.88
C LEU A 206 -1.31 21.89 12.36
N GLY A 207 -2.17 22.86 12.66
CA GLY A 207 -2.67 23.15 14.01
C GLY A 207 -3.55 22.03 14.55
N ALA A 208 -4.47 21.51 13.72
CA ALA A 208 -5.32 20.37 14.06
C ALA A 208 -4.48 19.10 14.22
N ALA A 209 -3.56 18.81 13.31
CA ALA A 209 -2.64 17.68 13.43
C ALA A 209 -1.74 17.81 14.67
N GLY A 210 -1.26 19.03 14.96
CA GLY A 210 -0.52 19.34 16.17
C GLY A 210 -1.33 19.04 17.42
N THR A 211 -2.59 19.48 17.48
CA THR A 211 -3.51 19.22 18.58
C THR A 211 -3.78 17.71 18.75
N VAL A 212 -4.05 17.00 17.66
CA VAL A 212 -4.35 15.56 17.66
C VAL A 212 -3.12 14.71 18.06
N VAL A 213 -1.92 15.12 17.65
CA VAL A 213 -0.68 14.36 17.92
C VAL A 213 -0.09 14.73 19.28
N VAL A 214 -0.14 16.01 19.67
CA VAL A 214 0.60 16.56 20.81
C VAL A 214 -0.27 16.82 22.05
N ALA A 215 -1.45 17.41 21.91
CA ALA A 215 -2.32 17.76 23.04
C ALA A 215 -3.19 16.57 23.48
N ALA A 216 -3.90 15.97 22.51
CA ALA A 216 -4.51 14.64 22.55
C ALA A 216 -5.23 14.24 23.84
N ASP A 217 -6.21 15.06 24.20
CA ASP A 217 -7.18 14.88 25.28
C ASP A 217 -8.39 14.03 24.82
N GLY A 218 -8.49 13.76 23.52
CA GLY A 218 -9.67 13.17 22.89
C GLY A 218 -9.64 11.64 22.75
N SER A 219 -10.72 11.13 22.17
CA SER A 219 -10.91 9.74 21.74
C SER A 219 -9.69 9.09 21.07
N TRP A 220 -9.02 9.82 20.20
CA TRP A 220 -7.90 9.32 19.42
C TRP A 220 -6.56 9.32 20.17
N ALA A 221 -6.52 9.68 21.46
CA ALA A 221 -5.29 9.80 22.21
C ALA A 221 -4.49 8.48 22.24
N VAL A 222 -5.14 7.35 22.55
CA VAL A 222 -4.47 6.04 22.61
C VAL A 222 -3.90 5.64 21.24
N LEU A 223 -4.69 5.80 20.18
CA LEU A 223 -4.27 5.42 18.82
C LEU A 223 -3.15 6.31 18.28
N THR A 224 -3.25 7.63 18.49
CA THR A 224 -2.23 8.60 18.05
C THR A 224 -0.91 8.38 18.80
N PHE A 225 -0.98 8.12 20.11
CA PHE A 225 0.21 7.79 20.90
C PHE A 225 0.84 6.48 20.43
N ALA A 226 0.05 5.42 20.22
CA ALA A 226 0.53 4.14 19.72
C ALA A 226 1.16 4.27 18.32
N GLY A 227 0.52 5.04 17.43
CA GLY A 227 1.03 5.33 16.08
C GLY A 227 2.34 6.12 16.11
N LEU A 228 2.45 7.11 16.99
CA LEU A 228 3.68 7.90 17.17
C LEU A 228 4.82 7.07 17.76
N LEU A 229 4.53 6.25 18.78
CA LEU A 229 5.49 5.31 19.36
C LEU A 229 5.98 4.31 18.31
N PHE A 230 5.06 3.75 17.53
CA PHE A 230 5.35 2.86 16.41
C PHE A 230 6.25 3.53 15.37
N ALA A 231 5.87 4.72 14.90
CA ALA A 231 6.62 5.48 13.90
C ALA A 231 8.04 5.80 14.39
N THR A 232 8.17 6.22 15.66
CA THR A 232 9.44 6.54 16.29
C THR A 232 10.33 5.30 16.46
N ALA A 233 9.76 4.17 16.90
CA ALA A 233 10.50 2.91 17.03
C ALA A 233 10.99 2.39 15.67
N VAL A 234 10.16 2.48 14.62
CA VAL A 234 10.54 2.12 13.25
C VAL A 234 11.63 3.05 12.73
N ALA A 235 11.45 4.37 12.86
CA ALA A 235 12.45 5.36 12.45
C ALA A 235 13.78 5.15 13.17
N THR A 236 13.76 4.84 14.46
CA THR A 236 14.97 4.54 15.26
C THR A 236 15.67 3.31 14.71
N ARG A 237 14.94 2.21 14.55
CA ARG A 237 15.49 0.95 14.02
C ARG A 237 16.08 1.11 12.62
N LEU A 238 15.42 1.88 11.75
CA LEU A 238 15.92 2.17 10.42
C LEU A 238 17.18 3.01 10.50
N THR A 239 17.14 4.13 11.22
CA THR A 239 18.26 5.08 11.33
C THR A 239 19.50 4.43 11.92
N LEU A 240 19.37 3.61 12.97
CA LEU A 240 20.47 2.82 13.53
C LEU A 240 21.04 1.77 12.57
N GLY A 241 20.23 1.28 11.63
CA GLY A 241 20.69 0.38 10.58
C GLY A 241 21.33 1.09 9.38
N TYR A 242 21.01 2.36 9.17
CA TYR A 242 21.59 3.18 8.11
C TYR A 242 22.84 3.93 8.56
N LEU A 243 22.88 4.51 9.75
CA LEU A 243 24.04 5.31 10.20
C LEU A 243 25.18 4.39 10.65
N PRO A 244 26.40 4.53 10.09
CA PRO A 244 27.57 3.77 10.52
C PRO A 244 28.15 4.36 11.80
N LEU A 245 27.34 4.39 12.87
CA LEU A 245 27.69 5.02 14.14
C LEU A 245 28.93 4.37 14.78
N GLU A 246 29.24 3.11 14.44
CA GLU A 246 30.47 2.44 14.91
C GLU A 246 31.77 3.12 14.45
N ARG A 247 31.70 4.01 13.46
CA ARG A 247 32.85 4.79 12.98
C ARG A 247 33.13 6.02 13.83
N LEU A 248 32.16 6.47 14.62
CA LEU A 248 32.28 7.64 15.49
C LEU A 248 32.80 7.29 16.89
N VAL A 249 32.85 6.00 17.22
CA VAL A 249 33.26 5.50 18.54
C VAL A 249 34.71 5.02 18.50
N PRO A 250 35.55 5.36 19.50
CA PRO A 250 36.90 4.81 19.62
C PRO A 250 36.94 3.28 19.62
N PRO A 251 38.03 2.64 19.16
CA PRO A 251 38.14 1.18 19.03
C PRO A 251 37.79 0.42 20.32
N ASP A 252 38.23 0.93 21.47
CA ASP A 252 38.06 0.30 22.78
C ASP A 252 36.59 0.24 23.23
N GLY A 253 35.76 1.19 22.76
CA GLY A 253 34.33 1.27 23.08
C GLY A 253 33.41 0.62 22.04
N ARG A 254 33.96 0.17 20.90
CA ARG A 254 33.14 -0.26 19.74
C ARG A 254 32.27 -1.47 20.06
N ARG A 255 32.76 -2.45 20.83
CA ARG A 255 31.99 -3.65 21.19
C ARG A 255 30.77 -3.28 22.04
N THR A 256 30.98 -2.51 23.10
CA THR A 256 29.91 -2.03 23.99
C THR A 256 28.86 -1.21 23.24
N PHE A 257 29.31 -0.38 22.29
CA PHE A 257 28.42 0.41 21.44
C PHE A 257 27.59 -0.47 20.49
N VAL A 258 28.22 -1.43 19.80
CA VAL A 258 27.51 -2.37 18.91
C VAL A 258 26.47 -3.18 19.69
N ASP A 259 26.81 -3.64 20.89
CA ASP A 259 25.88 -4.36 21.77
C ASP A 259 24.71 -3.47 22.20
N ALA A 260 24.97 -2.20 22.53
CA ALA A 260 23.92 -1.24 22.87
C ALA A 260 23.00 -0.92 21.69
N VAL A 261 23.54 -0.78 20.48
CA VAL A 261 22.75 -0.60 19.24
C VAL A 261 21.93 -1.85 18.95
N ALA A 262 22.49 -3.05 19.11
CA ALA A 262 21.78 -4.31 18.93
C ALA A 262 20.61 -4.44 19.91
N ARG A 263 20.83 -4.16 21.20
CA ARG A 263 19.78 -4.10 22.23
C ARG A 263 18.69 -3.09 21.88
N THR A 264 19.07 -1.87 21.49
CA THR A 264 18.11 -0.83 21.10
C THR A 264 17.28 -1.25 19.90
N ARG A 265 17.89 -1.88 18.88
CA ARG A 265 17.17 -2.41 17.71
C ARG A 265 16.21 -3.55 18.08
N TRP A 266 16.61 -4.41 19.01
CA TRP A 266 15.75 -5.46 19.54
C TRP A 266 14.57 -4.88 20.31
N SER A 267 14.79 -3.94 21.23
CA SER A 267 13.74 -3.24 21.97
C SER A 267 12.79 -2.50 21.04
N CYS A 268 13.30 -1.75 20.06
CA CYS A 268 12.47 -1.09 19.04
C CYS A 268 11.64 -2.12 18.26
N SER A 269 12.20 -3.28 17.92
CA SER A 269 11.44 -4.34 17.26
C SER A 269 10.33 -4.90 18.14
N MET A 270 10.56 -5.07 19.44
CA MET A 270 9.54 -5.53 20.38
C MET A 270 8.42 -4.49 20.54
N VAL A 271 8.78 -3.22 20.76
CA VAL A 271 7.82 -2.10 20.87
C VAL A 271 6.97 -1.99 19.61
N THR A 272 7.60 -2.05 18.43
CA THR A 272 6.89 -1.99 17.14
C THR A 272 5.87 -3.13 17.01
N ARG A 273 6.22 -4.33 17.45
CA ARG A 273 5.34 -5.51 17.41
C ARG A 273 4.19 -5.39 18.41
N ILE A 274 4.47 -4.96 19.63
CA ILE A 274 3.45 -4.75 20.67
C ILE A 274 2.46 -3.68 20.25
N ALA A 275 2.94 -2.54 19.74
CA ALA A 275 2.09 -1.46 19.24
C ALA A 275 1.18 -1.93 18.10
N LEU A 276 1.71 -2.75 17.20
CA LEU A 276 0.93 -3.30 16.09
C LEU A 276 -0.08 -4.36 16.53
N ALA A 277 0.30 -5.27 17.44
CA ALA A 277 -0.60 -6.26 18.01
C ALA A 277 -1.71 -5.57 18.83
N GLY A 278 -1.38 -4.54 19.61
CA GLY A 278 -2.36 -3.75 20.35
C GLY A 278 -3.30 -2.98 19.42
N GLY A 279 -2.79 -2.39 18.33
CA GLY A 279 -3.62 -1.74 17.32
C GLY A 279 -4.56 -2.73 16.61
N LEU A 280 -4.06 -3.90 16.22
CA LEU A 280 -4.88 -4.96 15.61
C LEU A 280 -5.93 -5.50 16.58
N ALA A 281 -5.57 -5.70 17.86
CA ALA A 281 -6.50 -6.14 18.89
C ALA A 281 -7.58 -5.10 19.16
N ALA A 282 -7.23 -3.80 19.20
CA ALA A 282 -8.20 -2.72 19.35
C ALA A 282 -9.19 -2.65 18.18
N VAL A 283 -8.70 -2.83 16.94
CA VAL A 283 -9.56 -2.89 15.75
C VAL A 283 -10.42 -4.16 15.74
N ALA A 284 -9.87 -5.31 16.14
CA ALA A 284 -10.59 -6.58 16.16
C ALA A 284 -11.60 -6.70 17.32
N ALA A 285 -11.39 -5.97 18.41
CA ALA A 285 -12.31 -5.90 19.55
C ALA A 285 -13.46 -4.89 19.32
N ALA A 286 -13.31 -3.95 18.38
CA ALA A 286 -14.33 -2.95 18.09
C ALA A 286 -15.71 -3.53 17.70
N PRO A 287 -15.82 -4.61 16.90
CA PRO A 287 -17.11 -5.22 16.57
C PRO A 287 -17.74 -6.03 17.71
N ALA A 288 -16.95 -6.38 18.74
CA ALA A 288 -17.41 -7.21 19.86
C ALA A 288 -18.03 -6.39 21.00
N LEU A 289 -17.87 -5.07 20.96
CA LEU A 289 -18.44 -4.14 21.93
C LEU A 289 -19.71 -3.59 21.30
N GLU A 290 -20.89 -3.95 21.81
CA GLU A 290 -22.21 -3.42 21.40
C GLU A 290 -22.33 -1.87 21.45
N SER A 291 -21.27 -1.17 21.87
CA SER A 291 -21.16 0.29 22.01
C SER A 291 -20.43 0.98 20.83
N VAL A 292 -20.53 0.46 19.60
CA VAL A 292 -19.79 0.97 18.42
C VAL A 292 -20.14 2.43 18.05
N ASP A 293 -21.20 3.00 18.63
CA ASP A 293 -21.66 4.34 18.28
C ASP A 293 -20.67 5.48 18.59
N SER A 294 -19.61 5.26 19.37
CA SER A 294 -18.54 6.25 19.42
C SER A 294 -17.25 5.72 20.06
N VAL A 295 -16.15 5.92 19.33
CA VAL A 295 -14.83 6.30 19.85
C VAL A 295 -13.79 5.17 20.14
N PRO A 296 -12.53 5.31 19.64
CA PRO A 296 -11.41 4.51 20.13
C PRO A 296 -11.17 4.76 21.63
N ILE A 297 -10.81 3.71 22.38
CA ILE A 297 -10.69 3.70 23.85
C ILE A 297 -10.13 5.03 24.40
N THR A 298 -10.97 5.78 25.14
CA THR A 298 -10.54 7.04 25.74
C THR A 298 -9.53 6.79 26.87
N PRO A 299 -8.66 7.75 27.21
CA PRO A 299 -7.80 7.63 28.39
C PRO A 299 -8.60 7.39 29.69
N ALA A 300 -9.84 7.88 29.78
CA ALA A 300 -10.74 7.64 30.91
C ALA A 300 -11.23 6.19 30.94
N GLU A 301 -11.68 5.64 29.82
CA GLU A 301 -12.05 4.22 29.70
C GLU A 301 -10.88 3.29 30.02
N LEU A 302 -9.65 3.67 29.63
CA LEU A 302 -8.45 2.90 29.92
C LEU A 302 -8.18 2.78 31.43
N ARG A 303 -8.50 3.82 32.21
CA ARG A 303 -8.46 3.77 33.69
C ARG A 303 -9.56 2.88 34.28
N GLY A 304 -10.73 2.85 33.63
CA GLY A 304 -11.86 2.03 34.07
C GLY A 304 -11.75 0.55 33.74
N THR A 305 -11.06 0.20 32.65
CA THR A 305 -10.93 -1.18 32.15
C THR A 305 -9.69 -1.91 32.67
N VAL A 306 -8.57 -1.20 32.89
CA VAL A 306 -7.33 -1.80 33.39
C VAL A 306 -7.19 -1.55 34.89
N PRO A 307 -6.94 -2.59 35.72
CA PRO A 307 -6.80 -2.42 37.17
C PRO A 307 -5.74 -1.38 37.55
N ALA A 308 -6.05 -0.56 38.56
CA ALA A 308 -5.07 0.32 39.18
C ALA A 308 -3.93 -0.51 39.81
N PRO A 309 -2.66 -0.05 39.75
CA PRO A 309 -2.20 1.25 39.24
C PRO A 309 -1.86 1.29 37.74
N ALA A 310 -2.03 0.17 37.02
CA ALA A 310 -1.59 0.05 35.63
C ALA A 310 -2.43 0.92 34.67
N GLY A 311 -3.75 0.98 34.86
CA GLY A 311 -4.64 1.84 34.06
C GLY A 311 -4.30 3.32 34.18
N ASP A 312 -4.04 3.79 35.41
CA ASP A 312 -3.65 5.18 35.68
C ASP A 312 -2.30 5.54 35.04
N ALA A 313 -1.32 4.66 35.19
CA ALA A 313 -0.01 4.85 34.58
C ALA A 313 -0.08 4.92 33.05
N LEU A 314 -0.86 4.04 32.42
CA LEU A 314 -1.03 4.01 30.96
C LEU A 314 -1.79 5.24 30.45
N ALA A 315 -2.89 5.63 31.09
CA ALA A 315 -3.64 6.83 30.72
C ALA A 315 -2.78 8.09 30.84
N THR A 316 -1.98 8.19 31.91
CA THR A 316 -1.04 9.29 32.11
C THR A 316 0.06 9.31 31.04
N LEU A 317 0.62 8.14 30.71
CA LEU A 317 1.64 8.01 29.65
C LEU A 317 1.09 8.44 28.28
N VAL A 318 -0.11 7.96 27.93
CA VAL A 318 -0.77 8.26 26.65
C VAL A 318 -1.09 9.75 26.53
N THR A 319 -1.45 10.43 27.62
CA THR A 319 -1.84 11.85 27.59
C THR A 319 -0.67 12.80 27.89
N ALA A 320 0.53 12.31 28.20
CA ALA A 320 1.66 13.15 28.56
C ALA A 320 2.16 13.99 27.35
N PRO A 321 1.92 15.32 27.33
CA PRO A 321 2.26 16.14 26.17
C PRO A 321 3.77 16.23 25.97
N GLY A 322 4.54 16.30 27.07
CA GLY A 322 6.02 16.31 27.01
C GLY A 322 6.60 15.07 26.34
N LEU A 323 6.01 13.89 26.58
CA LEU A 323 6.44 12.65 25.93
C LEU A 323 6.07 12.63 24.45
N ARG A 324 4.86 13.08 24.09
CA ARG A 324 4.43 13.19 22.68
C ARG A 324 5.32 14.15 21.89
N VAL A 325 5.62 15.34 22.43
CA VAL A 325 6.56 16.28 21.82
C VAL A 325 7.93 15.63 21.64
N ALA A 326 8.45 14.96 22.68
CA ALA A 326 9.74 14.28 22.59
C ALA A 326 9.75 13.20 21.50
N LEU A 327 8.68 12.42 21.36
CA LEU A 327 8.54 11.42 20.30
C LEU A 327 8.46 12.06 18.90
N VAL A 328 7.70 13.14 18.72
CA VAL A 328 7.63 13.88 17.44
C VAL A 328 9.00 14.44 17.04
N VAL A 329 9.69 15.10 17.98
CA VAL A 329 11.03 15.68 17.75
C VAL A 329 12.04 14.57 17.43
N LEU A 330 12.00 13.47 18.18
CA LEU A 330 12.87 12.31 17.95
C LEU A 330 12.61 11.69 16.58
N PHE A 331 11.34 11.45 16.22
CA PHE A 331 10.95 10.95 14.91
C PHE A 331 11.45 11.85 13.78
N GLY A 332 11.21 13.16 13.86
CA GLY A 332 11.67 14.13 12.88
C GLY A 332 13.19 14.16 12.73
N THR A 333 13.91 14.08 13.86
CA THR A 333 15.39 14.03 13.87
C THR A 333 15.91 12.76 13.19
N LEU A 334 15.34 11.60 13.52
CA LEU A 334 15.73 10.31 12.96
C LEU A 334 15.48 10.25 11.45
N VAL A 335 14.30 10.69 11.00
CA VAL A 335 13.96 10.76 9.57
C VAL A 335 14.90 11.71 8.84
N SER A 336 15.22 12.87 9.43
CA SER A 336 16.16 13.84 8.84
C SER A 336 17.57 13.25 8.72
N LEU A 337 18.08 12.59 9.75
CA LEU A 337 19.39 11.93 9.71
C LEU A 337 19.43 10.80 8.68
N ALA A 338 18.38 9.98 8.61
CA ALA A 338 18.26 8.92 7.62
C ALA A 338 18.23 9.48 6.19
N ALA A 339 17.51 10.58 5.98
CA ALA A 339 17.46 11.28 4.70
C ALA A 339 18.82 11.88 4.31
N LEU A 340 19.51 12.54 5.25
CA LEU A 340 20.85 13.10 5.04
C LEU A 340 21.88 12.03 4.68
N GLU A 341 21.91 10.91 5.42
CA GLU A 341 22.83 9.80 5.13
C GLU A 341 22.49 9.13 3.79
N TRP A 342 21.20 9.01 3.48
CA TRP A 342 20.77 8.51 2.17
C TRP A 342 21.22 9.44 1.05
N CYS A 343 21.05 10.77 1.20
CA CYS A 343 21.55 11.78 0.26
C CYS A 343 23.08 11.69 0.11
N ARG A 344 23.83 11.58 1.22
CA ARG A 344 25.29 11.41 1.19
C ARG A 344 25.72 10.17 0.41
N ARG A 345 25.07 9.03 0.64
CA ARG A 345 25.32 7.77 -0.11
C ARG A 345 24.92 7.86 -1.58
N ALA A 346 23.87 8.63 -1.87
CA ALA A 346 23.42 8.86 -3.22
C ALA A 346 24.42 9.76 -3.99
N LEU A 347 24.93 10.81 -3.35
CA LEU A 347 25.93 11.71 -3.91
C LEU A 347 27.27 11.02 -4.20
N GLY A 348 27.64 10.02 -3.40
CA GLY A 348 28.81 9.17 -3.66
C GLY A 348 28.65 8.18 -4.83
N ARG A 349 27.48 8.13 -5.49
CA ARG A 349 27.21 7.31 -6.67
C ARG A 349 26.92 8.23 -7.86
N SER A 350 26.72 7.66 -9.05
CA SER A 350 26.34 8.42 -10.25
C SER A 350 25.03 9.19 -10.02
N VAL A 351 25.12 10.47 -9.61
CA VAL A 351 24.01 11.33 -9.22
C VAL A 351 22.95 11.39 -10.31
N ALA A 352 23.36 11.50 -11.57
CA ALA A 352 22.48 11.51 -12.73
C ALA A 352 21.54 10.28 -12.79
N ARG A 353 22.06 9.07 -12.50
CA ARG A 353 21.24 7.84 -12.51
C ARG A 353 20.24 7.82 -11.37
N ILE A 354 20.61 8.36 -10.20
CA ILE A 354 19.72 8.41 -9.03
C ILE A 354 18.64 9.46 -9.25
N LEU A 355 19.01 10.66 -9.70
CA LEU A 355 18.07 11.71 -10.07
C LEU A 355 17.11 11.23 -11.15
N ALA A 356 17.60 10.60 -12.22
CA ALA A 356 16.74 10.03 -13.25
C ALA A 356 15.75 9.01 -12.67
N ARG A 357 16.16 8.17 -11.72
CA ARG A 357 15.26 7.21 -11.05
C ARG A 357 14.23 7.87 -10.13
N LEU A 358 14.56 8.99 -9.49
CA LEU A 358 13.67 9.70 -8.56
C LEU A 358 12.70 10.61 -9.31
N LEU A 359 13.20 11.31 -10.33
CA LEU A 359 12.43 12.22 -11.17
C LEU A 359 11.53 11.48 -12.15
N ALA A 360 11.84 10.24 -12.54
CA ALA A 360 11.01 9.51 -13.49
C ALA A 360 9.56 9.31 -13.02
N PRO A 361 9.26 8.78 -11.81
CA PRO A 361 7.88 8.73 -11.32
C PRO A 361 7.21 10.11 -11.22
N ILE A 362 7.96 11.13 -10.81
CA ILE A 362 7.47 12.52 -10.70
C ILE A 362 7.00 13.00 -12.07
N ALA A 363 7.84 12.86 -13.10
CA ALA A 363 7.53 13.25 -14.47
C ALA A 363 6.34 12.46 -15.03
N GLY A 364 6.27 11.16 -14.76
CA GLY A 364 5.14 10.32 -15.18
C GLY A 364 3.81 10.74 -14.54
N GLY A 365 3.81 10.96 -13.22
CA GLY A 365 2.63 11.44 -12.48
C GLY A 365 2.22 12.85 -12.91
N ALA A 366 3.17 13.76 -13.07
CA ALA A 366 2.93 15.13 -13.55
C ALA A 366 2.36 15.16 -14.97
N LEU A 367 2.87 14.33 -15.88
CA LEU A 367 2.38 14.24 -17.25
C LEU A 367 0.91 13.81 -17.27
N VAL A 368 0.55 12.76 -16.52
CA VAL A 368 -0.84 12.30 -16.47
C VAL A 368 -1.73 13.32 -15.78
N ALA A 369 -1.28 13.97 -14.71
CA ALA A 369 -2.03 15.05 -14.07
C ALA A 369 -2.32 16.20 -15.03
N LEU A 370 -1.37 16.59 -15.89
CA LEU A 370 -1.58 17.61 -16.92
C LEU A 370 -2.60 17.18 -17.97
N VAL A 371 -2.52 15.92 -18.44
CA VAL A 371 -3.49 15.37 -19.41
C VAL A 371 -4.88 15.30 -18.79
N LEU A 372 -5.00 14.80 -17.55
CA LEU A 372 -6.26 14.70 -16.83
C LEU A 372 -6.85 16.08 -16.57
N ALA A 373 -6.04 17.04 -16.13
CA ALA A 373 -6.46 18.42 -15.90
C ALA A 373 -7.01 19.06 -17.18
N ARG A 374 -6.41 18.77 -18.34
CA ARG A 374 -6.89 19.25 -19.64
C ARG A 374 -8.19 18.57 -20.07
N ALA A 375 -8.30 17.26 -19.87
CA ALA A 375 -9.52 16.52 -20.20
C ALA A 375 -10.70 16.95 -19.30
N LEU A 376 -10.44 17.11 -18.00
CA LEU A 376 -11.43 17.47 -17.00
C LEU A 376 -11.74 18.97 -16.97
N SER A 377 -10.93 19.84 -17.57
CA SER A 377 -11.28 21.25 -17.70
C SER A 377 -12.48 21.49 -18.62
N GLU A 378 -12.82 20.52 -19.48
CA GLU A 378 -13.95 20.59 -20.39
C GLU A 378 -15.23 19.95 -19.81
N THR A 379 -15.07 18.98 -18.90
CA THR A 379 -16.19 18.37 -18.16
C THR A 379 -16.21 18.93 -16.76
N ALA A 380 -17.09 19.90 -16.48
CA ALA A 380 -17.27 20.40 -15.13
C ALA A 380 -17.52 19.20 -14.19
N LEU A 381 -16.69 19.05 -13.16
CA LEU A 381 -17.04 18.24 -12.00
C LEU A 381 -18.23 18.95 -11.34
N GLU A 382 -19.45 18.61 -11.75
CA GLU A 382 -20.71 19.13 -11.19
C GLU A 382 -20.97 18.60 -9.77
N ALA A 383 -20.08 17.77 -9.23
CA ALA A 383 -20.19 17.28 -7.86
C ALA A 383 -19.87 18.40 -6.86
N ASP A 384 -20.86 18.76 -6.05
CA ASP A 384 -20.72 19.69 -4.92
C ASP A 384 -19.89 19.06 -3.79
N LEU A 385 -18.58 19.04 -4.00
CA LEU A 385 -17.59 18.56 -3.03
C LEU A 385 -17.61 19.35 -1.72
N ALA A 386 -17.97 20.63 -1.78
CA ALA A 386 -18.10 21.47 -0.59
C ALA A 386 -19.30 21.01 0.26
N GLY A 387 -20.45 20.80 -0.37
CA GLY A 387 -21.64 20.26 0.30
C GLY A 387 -21.43 18.86 0.90
N LEU A 388 -20.63 17.99 0.24
CA LEU A 388 -20.27 16.67 0.79
C LEU A 388 -19.36 16.74 2.03
N LEU A 389 -18.60 17.82 2.20
CA LEU A 389 -17.66 17.99 3.30
C LEU A 389 -18.21 18.85 4.44
N GLU A 390 -19.35 19.51 4.21
CA GLU A 390 -20.01 20.32 5.22
C GLU A 390 -20.37 19.45 6.44
N GLY A 391 -19.96 19.91 7.63
CA GLY A 391 -20.14 19.18 8.89
C GLY A 391 -19.11 18.07 9.17
N THR A 392 -18.27 17.67 8.21
CA THR A 392 -17.20 16.67 8.42
C THR A 392 -15.79 17.25 8.38
N ALA A 393 -15.57 18.32 7.62
CA ALA A 393 -14.28 19.01 7.51
C ALA A 393 -14.28 20.37 8.24
N PRO A 394 -13.11 20.88 8.68
CA PRO A 394 -13.00 22.24 9.17
C PRO A 394 -13.49 23.26 8.13
N PRO A 395 -14.14 24.37 8.54
CA PRO A 395 -14.65 25.38 7.61
C PRO A 395 -13.61 25.89 6.62
N SER A 396 -12.36 26.10 7.07
CA SER A 396 -11.26 26.54 6.20
C SER A 396 -10.89 25.54 5.10
N VAL A 397 -11.13 24.24 5.30
CA VAL A 397 -10.94 23.21 4.27
C VAL A 397 -12.08 23.25 3.26
N VAL A 398 -13.31 23.47 3.73
CA VAL A 398 -14.50 23.64 2.86
C VAL A 398 -14.34 24.89 2.01
N ASP A 399 -13.93 26.02 2.61
CA ASP A 399 -13.67 27.29 1.93
C ASP A 399 -12.54 27.15 0.89
N LEU A 400 -11.45 26.45 1.22
CA LEU A 400 -10.37 26.18 0.28
C LEU A 400 -10.85 25.37 -0.94
N ILE A 401 -11.70 24.37 -0.71
CA ILE A 401 -12.27 23.52 -1.76
C ILE A 401 -13.21 24.33 -2.65
N GLY A 402 -14.03 25.19 -2.06
CA GLY A 402 -14.87 26.12 -2.81
C GLY A 402 -14.08 27.16 -3.63
N ALA A 403 -12.88 27.53 -3.17
CA ALA A 403 -11.98 28.45 -3.87
C ALA A 403 -11.15 27.77 -4.98
N PHE A 404 -11.09 26.44 -5.04
CA PHE A 404 -10.27 25.76 -6.03
C PHE A 404 -10.94 25.70 -7.41
N PRO A 405 -10.20 26.00 -8.48
CA PRO A 405 -10.68 25.72 -9.83
C PRO A 405 -10.86 24.20 -10.03
N PRO A 406 -11.73 23.74 -10.95
CA PRO A 406 -12.02 22.31 -11.13
C PRO A 406 -10.79 21.43 -11.35
N PHE A 407 -9.76 21.95 -12.05
CA PHE A 407 -8.52 21.21 -12.25
C PHE A 407 -7.73 20.99 -10.95
N ALA A 408 -7.80 21.94 -10.00
CA ALA A 408 -7.12 21.85 -8.71
C ALA A 408 -7.82 20.83 -7.82
N LEU A 409 -9.16 20.81 -7.83
CA LEU A 409 -9.95 19.76 -7.18
C LEU A 409 -9.62 18.37 -7.72
N ALA A 410 -9.56 18.22 -9.06
CA ALA A 410 -9.15 16.97 -9.68
C ALA A 410 -7.73 16.54 -9.29
N ALA A 411 -6.79 17.48 -9.18
CA ALA A 411 -5.42 17.21 -8.75
C ALA A 411 -5.34 16.82 -7.27
N VAL A 412 -6.11 17.47 -6.39
CA VAL A 412 -6.20 17.11 -4.95
C VAL A 412 -6.79 15.71 -4.80
N LEU A 413 -7.89 15.40 -5.51
CA LEU A 413 -8.47 14.06 -5.55
C LEU A 413 -7.44 13.05 -6.06
N LEU A 414 -6.68 13.39 -7.10
CA LEU A 414 -5.64 12.52 -7.65
C LEU A 414 -4.53 12.24 -6.63
N VAL A 415 -4.12 13.25 -5.86
CA VAL A 415 -3.15 13.08 -4.75
C VAL A 415 -3.73 12.18 -3.66
N ALA A 416 -5.01 12.33 -3.32
CA ALA A 416 -5.69 11.49 -2.34
C ALA A 416 -5.71 10.02 -2.78
N VAL A 417 -6.13 9.73 -4.02
CA VAL A 417 -6.16 8.33 -4.53
C VAL A 417 -4.75 7.73 -4.68
N LEU A 418 -3.76 8.52 -5.10
CA LEU A 418 -2.36 8.08 -5.09
C LEU A 418 -1.85 7.83 -3.67
N GLY A 419 -2.35 8.60 -2.69
CA GLY A 419 -2.15 8.38 -1.27
C GLY A 419 -2.69 7.03 -0.81
N VAL A 420 -3.90 6.64 -1.22
CA VAL A 420 -4.50 5.32 -0.95
C VAL A 420 -3.64 4.20 -1.53
N LEU A 421 -3.22 4.31 -2.79
CA LEU A 421 -2.34 3.31 -3.41
C LEU A 421 -0.97 3.24 -2.71
N SER A 422 -0.41 4.39 -2.32
CA SER A 422 0.83 4.47 -1.56
C SER A 422 0.68 3.80 -0.19
N ALA A 423 -0.41 4.07 0.52
CA ALA A 423 -0.74 3.46 1.81
C ALA A 423 -0.83 1.93 1.68
N LEU A 424 -1.51 1.40 0.65
CA LEU A 424 -1.56 -0.03 0.36
C LEU A 424 -0.15 -0.66 0.26
N PHE A 425 0.76 -0.05 -0.52
CA PHE A 425 2.13 -0.55 -0.66
C PHE A 425 2.98 -0.36 0.62
N TRP A 426 2.78 0.73 1.35
CA TRP A 426 3.45 0.96 2.62
C TRP A 426 2.99 -0.03 3.69
N THR A 427 1.70 -0.36 3.75
CA THR A 427 1.16 -1.40 4.66
C THR A 427 1.86 -2.73 4.42
N VAL A 428 1.95 -3.20 3.18
CA VAL A 428 2.69 -4.43 2.85
C VAL A 428 4.16 -4.34 3.26
N THR A 429 4.80 -3.19 3.01
CA THR A 429 6.19 -2.95 3.39
C THR A 429 6.37 -2.99 4.91
N ILE A 430 5.45 -2.40 5.65
CA ILE A 430 5.43 -2.35 7.11
C ILE A 430 5.25 -3.75 7.68
N LEU A 431 4.23 -4.49 7.24
CA LEU A 431 3.94 -5.87 7.66
C LEU A 431 5.16 -6.80 7.47
N ARG A 432 5.94 -6.55 6.42
CA ARG A 432 7.22 -7.21 6.21
C ARG A 432 8.32 -6.76 7.18
N VAL A 433 8.51 -5.45 7.35
CA VAL A 433 9.57 -4.88 8.23
C VAL A 433 9.39 -5.34 9.69
N VAL A 434 8.15 -5.45 10.14
CA VAL A 434 7.79 -5.92 11.49
C VAL A 434 7.84 -7.46 11.63
N ARG A 435 8.08 -8.18 10.53
CA ARG A 435 8.13 -9.65 10.43
C ARG A 435 6.79 -10.34 10.74
N ILE A 436 5.66 -9.70 10.46
CA ILE A 436 4.37 -10.41 10.42
C ILE A 436 4.34 -11.31 9.18
N LEU A 437 4.72 -10.76 8.03
CA LEU A 437 4.84 -11.55 6.81
C LEU A 437 6.16 -12.33 6.80
N PRO A 438 6.14 -13.60 6.38
CA PRO A 438 7.35 -14.38 6.25
C PRO A 438 8.24 -13.69 5.21
N PRO A 439 9.56 -13.60 5.43
CA PRO A 439 10.48 -12.92 4.50
C PRO A 439 10.54 -13.59 3.12
N ARG A 440 10.03 -14.81 3.05
CA ARG A 440 10.28 -15.81 2.02
C ARG A 440 9.06 -16.09 1.13
N ALA A 441 7.85 -15.81 1.60
CA ALA A 441 6.58 -16.13 0.93
C ALA A 441 5.54 -15.02 1.10
N ILE A 442 5.97 -13.77 0.87
CA ILE A 442 5.16 -12.57 1.15
C ILE A 442 3.85 -12.57 0.36
N GLY A 443 3.89 -12.95 -0.92
CA GLY A 443 2.71 -12.98 -1.80
C GLY A 443 1.70 -14.02 -1.33
N ALA A 444 2.16 -15.24 -1.08
CA ALA A 444 1.33 -16.31 -0.54
C ALA A 444 0.71 -15.94 0.81
N ALA A 445 1.51 -15.36 1.71
CA ALA A 445 1.06 -14.93 3.02
C ALA A 445 0.00 -13.83 2.97
N LEU A 446 0.17 -12.84 2.09
CA LEU A 446 -0.82 -11.79 1.89
C LEU A 446 -2.12 -12.32 1.27
N ALA A 447 -2.01 -13.21 0.27
CA ALA A 447 -3.15 -13.84 -0.36
C ALA A 447 -3.94 -14.67 0.66
N ALA A 448 -3.26 -15.58 1.36
CA ALA A 448 -3.85 -16.40 2.43
C ALA A 448 -4.50 -15.53 3.52
N GLY A 449 -3.77 -14.55 4.07
CA GLY A 449 -4.31 -13.66 5.10
C GLY A 449 -5.56 -12.89 4.63
N SER A 450 -5.57 -12.46 3.37
CA SER A 450 -6.73 -11.75 2.80
C SER A 450 -7.92 -12.67 2.55
N ILE A 451 -7.70 -13.87 2.02
CA ILE A 451 -8.75 -14.88 1.87
C ILE A 451 -9.31 -15.31 3.23
N PHE A 452 -8.46 -15.40 4.26
CA PHE A 452 -8.91 -15.66 5.62
C PHE A 452 -9.80 -14.52 6.15
N LEU A 453 -9.47 -13.25 5.87
CA LEU A 453 -10.36 -12.13 6.22
C LEU A 453 -11.73 -12.23 5.54
N LEU A 454 -11.79 -12.73 4.29
CA LEU A 454 -13.07 -13.01 3.63
C LEU A 454 -13.83 -14.15 4.32
N ALA A 455 -13.14 -15.17 4.82
CA ALA A 455 -13.75 -16.21 5.64
C ALA A 455 -14.38 -15.64 6.93
N VAL A 456 -13.70 -14.69 7.59
CA VAL A 456 -14.27 -13.96 8.74
C VAL A 456 -15.53 -13.21 8.32
N GLY A 457 -15.50 -12.50 7.20
CA GLY A 457 -16.67 -11.80 6.64
C GLY A 457 -17.85 -12.75 6.40
N LEU A 458 -17.59 -13.93 5.83
CA LEU A 458 -18.61 -14.98 5.64
C LEU A 458 -19.19 -15.48 6.96
N ALA A 459 -18.36 -15.68 7.98
CA ALA A 459 -18.83 -16.11 9.30
C ALA A 459 -19.75 -15.07 9.94
N VAL A 460 -19.41 -13.79 9.82
CA VAL A 460 -20.22 -12.66 10.31
C VAL A 460 -21.58 -12.61 9.64
N VAL A 461 -21.67 -12.85 8.33
CA VAL A 461 -22.96 -12.88 7.62
C VAL A 461 -23.70 -14.22 7.76
N GLY A 462 -23.31 -15.07 8.71
CA GLY A 462 -23.95 -16.34 9.01
C GLY A 462 -23.65 -17.49 8.03
N GLN A 463 -22.75 -17.30 7.07
CA GLN A 463 -22.34 -18.32 6.10
C GLN A 463 -21.18 -19.18 6.62
N VAL A 464 -21.38 -19.82 7.78
CA VAL A 464 -20.34 -20.54 8.52
C VAL A 464 -19.68 -21.66 7.70
N GLU A 465 -20.44 -22.42 6.91
CA GLU A 465 -19.87 -23.50 6.09
C GLU A 465 -18.93 -22.96 5.01
N THR A 466 -19.36 -21.91 4.30
CA THR A 466 -18.52 -21.23 3.31
C THR A 466 -17.30 -20.60 3.98
N ALA A 467 -17.46 -20.04 5.19
CA ALA A 467 -16.35 -19.51 5.98
C ALA A 467 -15.31 -20.59 6.29
N VAL A 468 -15.73 -21.78 6.74
CA VAL A 468 -14.82 -22.91 7.00
C VAL A 468 -14.07 -23.34 5.74
N VAL A 469 -14.77 -23.48 4.61
CA VAL A 469 -14.14 -23.84 3.32
C VAL A 469 -13.15 -22.76 2.88
N THR A 470 -13.51 -21.49 3.02
CA THR A 470 -12.65 -20.34 2.66
C THR A 470 -11.42 -20.25 3.56
N ALA A 471 -11.60 -20.49 4.87
CA ALA A 471 -10.51 -20.55 5.83
C ALA A 471 -9.54 -21.69 5.51
N ALA A 472 -10.04 -22.90 5.22
CA ALA A 472 -9.21 -24.00 4.75
C ALA A 472 -8.47 -23.65 3.45
N GLY A 473 -9.16 -23.01 2.49
CA GLY A 473 -8.57 -22.49 1.26
C GLY A 473 -7.42 -21.53 1.52
N SER A 474 -7.53 -20.65 2.52
CA SER A 474 -6.44 -19.75 2.91
C SER A 474 -5.18 -20.49 3.37
N PHE A 475 -5.32 -21.58 4.13
CA PHE A 475 -4.19 -22.42 4.55
C PHE A 475 -3.56 -23.14 3.36
N VAL A 476 -4.37 -23.65 2.43
CA VAL A 476 -3.87 -24.28 1.20
C VAL A 476 -3.08 -23.28 0.36
N LEU A 477 -3.56 -22.04 0.22
CA LEU A 477 -2.83 -20.99 -0.51
C LEU A 477 -1.49 -20.65 0.16
N TRP A 478 -1.47 -20.59 1.49
CA TRP A 478 -0.24 -20.39 2.24
C TRP A 478 0.77 -21.51 1.97
N ASP A 479 0.34 -22.77 2.12
CA ASP A 479 1.18 -23.95 1.97
C ASP A 479 1.78 -24.06 0.56
N ILE A 480 0.93 -23.97 -0.47
CA ILE A 480 1.35 -24.00 -1.88
C ILE A 480 2.40 -22.92 -2.17
N GLY A 481 2.17 -21.70 -1.68
CA GLY A 481 3.07 -20.59 -1.95
C GLY A 481 4.37 -20.64 -1.16
N GLU A 482 4.34 -21.10 0.11
CA GLU A 482 5.55 -21.32 0.90
C GLU A 482 6.43 -22.41 0.28
N TYR A 483 5.81 -23.51 -0.17
CA TYR A 483 6.49 -24.58 -0.89
C TYR A 483 7.11 -24.09 -2.20
N ALA A 484 6.35 -23.36 -3.03
CA ALA A 484 6.84 -22.81 -4.29
C ALA A 484 8.09 -21.94 -4.10
N ASP A 485 8.06 -21.05 -3.09
CA ASP A 485 9.22 -20.22 -2.78
C ASP A 485 10.39 -21.01 -2.17
N GLY A 486 10.11 -22.10 -1.44
CA GLY A 486 11.12 -23.05 -0.95
C GLY A 486 11.86 -23.72 -2.10
N VAL A 487 11.11 -24.37 -3.00
CA VAL A 487 11.63 -25.08 -4.18
C VAL A 487 12.45 -24.14 -5.06
N ARG A 488 11.97 -22.93 -5.34
CA ARG A 488 12.70 -21.94 -6.15
C ARG A 488 14.05 -21.56 -5.56
N ARG A 489 14.13 -21.45 -4.23
CA ARG A 489 15.37 -21.05 -3.53
C ARG A 489 16.39 -22.18 -3.49
N GLU A 490 15.92 -23.41 -3.34
CA GLU A 490 16.80 -24.59 -3.18
C GLU A 490 17.28 -25.14 -4.53
N LEU A 491 16.38 -25.21 -5.53
CA LEU A 491 16.66 -25.85 -6.82
C LEU A 491 16.90 -24.86 -7.96
N GLY A 492 16.55 -23.58 -7.77
CA GLY A 492 16.59 -22.56 -8.82
C GLY A 492 15.35 -22.58 -9.72
N ARG A 493 15.08 -21.48 -10.44
CA ARG A 493 13.87 -21.31 -11.27
C ARG A 493 13.82 -22.18 -12.52
N GLU A 494 14.97 -22.68 -12.95
CA GLU A 494 15.10 -23.48 -14.18
C GLU A 494 15.00 -24.99 -13.91
N ALA A 495 14.91 -25.39 -12.64
CA ALA A 495 14.75 -26.79 -12.28
C ALA A 495 13.38 -27.32 -12.75
N ALA A 496 13.39 -28.53 -13.31
CA ALA A 496 12.17 -29.22 -13.74
C ALA A 496 11.41 -29.79 -12.52
N THR A 497 10.67 -28.94 -11.83
CA THR A 497 9.98 -29.26 -10.56
C THR A 497 8.48 -29.56 -10.71
N LEU A 498 7.95 -29.48 -11.94
CA LEU A 498 6.52 -29.59 -12.24
C LEU A 498 5.83 -30.77 -11.55
N ARG A 499 6.42 -31.97 -11.60
CA ARG A 499 5.82 -33.17 -10.98
C ARG A 499 5.72 -33.04 -9.46
N ALA A 500 6.78 -32.56 -8.80
CA ALA A 500 6.79 -32.37 -7.36
C ALA A 500 5.81 -31.26 -6.94
N GLU A 501 5.79 -30.16 -7.68
CA GLU A 501 4.83 -29.07 -7.49
C GLU A 501 3.38 -29.53 -7.61
N LEU A 502 3.03 -30.32 -8.63
CA LEU A 502 1.67 -30.85 -8.81
C LEU A 502 1.28 -31.83 -7.71
N VAL A 503 2.20 -32.70 -7.27
CA VAL A 503 1.95 -33.63 -6.15
C VAL A 503 1.70 -32.86 -4.85
N HIS A 504 2.51 -31.82 -4.58
CA HIS A 504 2.32 -30.99 -3.39
C HIS A 504 1.00 -30.22 -3.46
N VAL A 505 0.73 -29.50 -4.55
CA VAL A 505 -0.54 -28.78 -4.76
C VAL A 505 -1.74 -29.70 -4.60
N GLY A 506 -1.71 -30.88 -5.22
CA GLY A 506 -2.76 -31.89 -5.09
C GLY A 506 -2.93 -32.38 -3.65
N GLY A 507 -1.81 -32.67 -2.96
CA GLY A 507 -1.81 -33.04 -1.55
C GLY A 507 -2.41 -31.97 -0.65
N SER A 508 -1.97 -30.72 -0.78
CA SER A 508 -2.48 -29.59 0.01
C SER A 508 -3.98 -29.37 -0.23
N LEU A 509 -4.45 -29.45 -1.49
CA LEU A 509 -5.88 -29.34 -1.82
C LEU A 509 -6.70 -30.47 -1.20
N LEU A 510 -6.22 -31.72 -1.27
CA LEU A 510 -6.91 -32.88 -0.68
C LEU A 510 -6.97 -32.78 0.84
N THR A 511 -5.85 -32.42 1.49
CA THR A 511 -5.82 -32.20 2.95
C THR A 511 -6.74 -31.05 3.35
N GLY A 512 -6.71 -29.93 2.64
CA GLY A 512 -7.61 -28.80 2.89
C GLY A 512 -9.08 -29.17 2.73
N ALA A 513 -9.43 -29.92 1.68
CA ALA A 513 -10.79 -30.42 1.45
C ALA A 513 -11.25 -31.40 2.55
N PHE A 514 -10.36 -32.30 2.99
CA PHE A 514 -10.63 -33.22 4.09
C PHE A 514 -10.89 -32.44 5.40
N VAL A 515 -10.00 -31.50 5.76
CA VAL A 515 -10.17 -30.68 6.96
C VAL A 515 -11.46 -29.86 6.90
N ALA A 516 -11.72 -29.17 5.78
CA ALA A 516 -12.96 -28.40 5.62
C ALA A 516 -14.20 -29.30 5.73
N GLY A 517 -14.21 -30.45 5.05
CA GLY A 517 -15.31 -31.40 5.09
C GLY A 517 -15.55 -31.98 6.49
N SER A 518 -14.48 -32.36 7.21
CA SER A 518 -14.57 -32.85 8.59
C SER A 518 -15.06 -31.76 9.56
N VAL A 519 -14.60 -30.52 9.42
CA VAL A 519 -15.05 -29.40 10.27
C VAL A 519 -16.51 -29.05 9.97
N VAL A 520 -16.93 -29.02 8.70
CA VAL A 520 -18.34 -28.80 8.35
C VAL A 520 -19.23 -29.95 8.84
N ALA A 521 -18.79 -31.20 8.71
CA ALA A 521 -19.53 -32.35 9.23
C ALA A 521 -19.66 -32.31 10.76
N LEU A 522 -18.57 -31.97 11.46
CA LEU A 522 -18.55 -31.80 12.91
C LEU A 522 -19.44 -30.63 13.34
N TYR A 523 -19.36 -29.50 12.64
CA TYR A 523 -20.22 -28.33 12.86
C TYR A 523 -21.68 -28.74 12.77
N ARG A 524 -22.10 -29.35 11.65
CA ARG A 524 -23.48 -29.85 11.45
C ARG A 524 -23.92 -30.84 12.53
N TRP A 525 -23.00 -31.68 13.02
CA TRP A 525 -23.30 -32.65 14.07
C TRP A 525 -23.51 -31.99 15.44
N ILE A 526 -22.70 -30.98 15.80
CA ILE A 526 -22.77 -30.28 17.09
C ILE A 526 -23.90 -29.23 17.11
N THR A 527 -24.09 -28.48 16.02
CA THR A 527 -25.07 -27.39 15.96
C THR A 527 -26.47 -27.84 15.58
N ALA A 528 -26.73 -29.15 15.49
CA ALA A 528 -28.09 -29.68 15.33
C ALA A 528 -29.03 -29.19 16.45
N ASP A 529 -28.48 -28.87 17.63
CA ASP A 529 -29.25 -28.49 18.83
C ASP A 529 -28.91 -27.11 19.43
N VAL A 530 -27.94 -26.36 18.88
CA VAL A 530 -27.51 -25.06 19.43
C VAL A 530 -27.42 -24.01 18.33
N PRO A 531 -28.41 -23.10 18.19
CA PRO A 531 -28.29 -21.98 17.27
C PRO A 531 -27.19 -21.03 17.76
N VAL A 532 -26.24 -20.69 16.88
CA VAL A 532 -25.38 -19.52 17.07
C VAL A 532 -26.27 -18.31 16.81
N THR A 533 -26.90 -17.80 17.86
CA THR A 533 -27.91 -16.74 17.76
C THR A 533 -27.33 -15.37 17.45
N ASP A 534 -26.02 -15.20 17.65
CA ASP A 534 -25.35 -13.92 17.41
C ASP A 534 -24.03 -14.12 16.62
N PRO A 535 -23.96 -13.59 15.39
CA PRO A 535 -22.79 -13.68 14.52
C PRO A 535 -21.54 -12.99 15.06
N ALA A 536 -21.66 -12.06 16.02
CA ALA A 536 -20.52 -11.44 16.68
C ALA A 536 -19.68 -12.48 17.43
N TYR A 537 -20.30 -13.45 18.11
CA TYR A 537 -19.58 -14.52 18.80
C TYR A 537 -18.82 -15.44 17.82
N ALA A 538 -19.36 -15.69 16.63
CA ALA A 538 -18.66 -16.44 15.59
C ALA A 538 -17.43 -15.67 15.09
N ALA A 539 -17.55 -14.36 14.88
CA ALA A 539 -16.44 -13.50 14.49
C ALA A 539 -15.36 -13.43 15.57
N ILE A 540 -15.75 -13.32 16.84
CA ILE A 540 -14.85 -13.33 18.00
C ILE A 540 -14.15 -14.68 18.11
N ALA A 541 -14.85 -15.81 17.92
CA ALA A 541 -14.25 -17.14 17.97
C ALA A 541 -13.21 -17.34 16.85
N VAL A 542 -13.52 -16.95 15.61
CA VAL A 542 -12.58 -17.02 14.49
C VAL A 542 -11.42 -16.05 14.68
N GLY A 543 -11.69 -14.81 15.12
CA GLY A 543 -10.70 -13.78 15.37
C GLY A 543 -9.77 -14.11 16.54
N SER A 544 -10.29 -14.67 17.63
CA SER A 544 -9.49 -15.15 18.76
C SER A 544 -8.70 -16.41 18.42
N GLY A 545 -9.26 -17.32 17.63
CA GLY A 545 -8.53 -18.46 17.06
C GLY A 545 -7.36 -18.01 16.16
N LEU A 546 -7.59 -16.99 15.32
CA LEU A 546 -6.54 -16.38 14.49
C LEU A 546 -5.48 -15.69 15.36
N LEU A 547 -5.90 -14.90 16.34
CA LEU A 547 -4.98 -14.21 17.26
C LEU A 547 -4.15 -15.23 18.03
N ALA A 548 -4.75 -16.31 18.53
CA ALA A 548 -4.05 -17.41 19.18
C ALA A 548 -3.05 -18.08 18.23
N LEU A 549 -3.43 -18.38 16.98
CA LEU A 549 -2.52 -18.94 15.98
C LEU A 549 -1.34 -18.02 15.69
N VAL A 550 -1.60 -16.72 15.51
CA VAL A 550 -0.58 -15.69 15.29
C VAL A 550 0.34 -15.58 16.50
N LEU A 551 -0.20 -15.58 17.72
CA LEU A 551 0.59 -15.53 18.95
C LEU A 551 1.43 -16.81 19.17
N VAL A 552 0.89 -17.99 18.87
CA VAL A 552 1.61 -19.27 18.96
C VAL A 552 2.72 -19.34 17.92
N THR A 553 2.42 -19.05 16.65
CA THR A 553 3.46 -18.99 15.60
C THR A 553 4.50 -17.91 15.87
N TRP A 554 4.10 -16.81 16.51
CA TRP A 554 4.99 -15.75 16.96
C TRP A 554 5.90 -16.19 18.10
N ALA A 555 5.38 -16.92 19.10
CA ALA A 555 6.16 -17.47 20.21
C ALA A 555 7.16 -18.54 19.74
N LEU A 556 6.78 -19.36 18.77
CA LEU A 556 7.63 -20.44 18.23
C LEU A 556 8.73 -19.95 17.27
N ARG A 557 8.65 -18.71 16.77
CA ARG A 557 9.67 -18.08 15.92
C ARG A 557 10.70 -17.24 16.71
N GLY A 558 10.68 -17.35 18.05
CA GLY A 558 11.61 -16.73 18.98
C GLY A 558 13.04 -17.20 18.82
#